data_AF-Q2K6S1-F1
#
_entry.id   AF-Q2K6S1-F1
#
_cell.length_a   1.000
_cell.length_b   1.000
_cell.length_c   1.000
_cell.angle_alpha   90.00
_cell.angle_beta   90.00
_cell.angle_gamma   90.00
#
_symmetry.space_group_name_H-M   'P 1'
#
loop_
_entity.id
_entity.type
_entity.pdbx_description
1 polymer ?
#
loop_
_entity_poly.entity_id
_entity_poly.type
_entity_poly.pdbx_seq_one_letter_code
_entity_poly.pdbx_strand_id
1 'polypeptide(L)'
;MLSRPSSGDVSAEYFDHIKKINDIFYDQVKISDQKAAYIFTFMLAFLVSSSEVRAVFSLARYTGGTPGSMLFSGLLAAASVFSILSAILVVLPRHLGTSTSLFWGAWPKHRDLFFDAAVRRDERYLFDQYLENANTLSTIARSKYRCVTFAFRGLMVSVVAYVLLLAAG
;
A
#
# COMPACT_ATOMS: atom_id res chain seq x y z
N MET A 1 -33.68 -34.64 -6.67
CA MET A 1 -34.09 -33.41 -7.36
C MET A 1 -33.21 -32.28 -6.86
N LEU A 2 -32.29 -31.77 -7.69
CA LEU A 2 -31.52 -30.55 -7.38
C LEU A 2 -32.44 -29.35 -7.62
N SER A 3 -32.85 -28.67 -6.55
CA SER A 3 -33.58 -27.42 -6.64
C SER A 3 -32.74 -26.42 -7.43
N ARG A 4 -33.25 -25.96 -8.59
CA ARG A 4 -32.64 -24.84 -9.31
C ARG A 4 -32.73 -23.61 -8.40
N PRO A 5 -31.63 -22.90 -8.15
CA PRO A 5 -31.69 -21.66 -7.38
C PRO A 5 -32.66 -20.71 -8.09
N SER A 6 -33.54 -20.08 -7.32
CA SER A 6 -34.45 -19.09 -7.87
C SER A 6 -33.62 -17.91 -8.39
N SER A 7 -34.10 -17.21 -9.42
CA SER A 7 -33.41 -16.04 -9.97
C SER A 7 -33.14 -14.94 -8.92
N GLY A 8 -33.91 -14.92 -7.82
CA GLY A 8 -33.69 -14.05 -6.66
C GLY A 8 -32.52 -14.48 -5.76
N ASP A 9 -32.29 -15.79 -5.61
CA ASP A 9 -31.13 -16.32 -4.89
C ASP A 9 -29.83 -16.00 -5.63
N VAL A 10 -29.89 -16.07 -6.97
CA VAL A 10 -28.78 -15.69 -7.85
C VAL A 10 -28.47 -14.19 -7.71
N SER A 11 -29.46 -13.29 -7.66
CA SER A 11 -29.17 -11.85 -7.48
C SER A 11 -28.56 -11.53 -6.11
N ALA A 12 -29.02 -12.19 -5.04
CA ALA A 12 -28.49 -11.99 -3.70
C ALA A 12 -27.05 -12.50 -3.57
N GLU A 13 -26.76 -13.69 -4.10
CA GLU A 13 -25.41 -14.26 -4.10
C GLU A 13 -24.40 -13.38 -4.86
N TYR A 14 -24.81 -12.82 -6.00
CA TYR A 14 -23.96 -11.91 -6.77
C TYR A 14 -23.70 -10.58 -6.05
N PHE A 15 -24.72 -10.05 -5.36
CA PHE A 15 -24.58 -8.84 -4.55
C PHE A 15 -23.66 -9.07 -3.33
N ASP A 16 -23.73 -10.24 -2.70
CA ASP A 16 -22.82 -10.59 -1.61
C ASP A 16 -21.40 -10.85 -2.12
N HIS A 17 -21.25 -11.38 -3.33
CA HIS A 17 -19.94 -11.54 -3.96
C HIS A 17 -19.26 -10.18 -4.19
N ILE A 18 -19.98 -9.17 -4.67
CA ILE A 18 -19.38 -7.84 -4.92
C ILE A 18 -19.02 -7.10 -3.63
N LYS A 19 -19.81 -7.25 -2.56
CA LYS A 19 -19.44 -6.79 -1.22
C LYS A 19 -18.14 -7.43 -0.75
N LYS A 20 -18.04 -8.76 -0.88
CA LYS A 20 -16.84 -9.50 -0.50
C LYS A 20 -15.59 -9.04 -1.26
N ILE A 21 -15.73 -8.73 -2.55
CA ILE A 21 -14.63 -8.16 -3.34
C ILE A 21 -14.18 -6.80 -2.77
N ASN A 22 -15.13 -5.93 -2.45
CA ASN A 22 -14.85 -4.64 -1.84
C ASN A 22 -14.12 -4.79 -0.50
N ASP A 23 -14.60 -5.69 0.37
CA ASP A 23 -13.98 -5.97 1.66
C ASP A 23 -12.54 -6.49 1.49
N ILE A 24 -12.32 -7.42 0.55
CA ILE A 24 -10.98 -7.94 0.25
C ILE A 24 -10.04 -6.83 -0.22
N PHE A 25 -10.48 -5.93 -1.11
CA PHE A 25 -9.63 -4.83 -1.57
C PHE A 25 -9.38 -3.80 -0.47
N TYR A 26 -10.37 -3.51 0.37
CA TYR A 26 -10.21 -2.66 1.53
C TYR A 26 -9.15 -3.24 2.50
N ASP A 27 -9.25 -4.53 2.82
CA ASP A 27 -8.28 -5.23 3.65
C ASP A 27 -6.88 -5.24 3.02
N GLN A 28 -6.79 -5.43 1.71
CA GLN A 28 -5.52 -5.34 0.99
C GLN A 28 -4.88 -3.96 1.13
N VAL A 29 -5.66 -2.88 1.00
CA VAL A 29 -5.18 -1.51 1.21
C VAL A 29 -4.68 -1.33 2.64
N LYS A 30 -5.46 -1.76 3.64
CA LYS A 30 -5.08 -1.69 5.06
C LYS A 30 -3.80 -2.45 5.36
N ILE A 31 -3.67 -3.68 4.87
CA ILE A 31 -2.47 -4.52 5.03
C ILE A 31 -1.27 -3.87 4.36
N SER A 32 -1.45 -3.26 3.18
CA SER A 32 -0.36 -2.56 2.50
C SER A 32 0.18 -1.37 3.31
N ASP A 33 -0.72 -0.61 3.95
CA ASP A 33 -0.34 0.51 4.83
C ASP A 33 0.39 0.02 6.08
N GLN A 34 -0.09 -1.06 6.69
CA GLN A 34 0.59 -1.69 7.83
C GLN A 34 2.01 -2.17 7.46
N LYS A 35 2.16 -2.86 6.32
CA LYS A 35 3.48 -3.32 5.84
C LYS A 35 4.43 -2.15 5.62
N ALA A 36 3.95 -1.06 5.01
CA ALA A 36 4.76 0.13 4.81
C ALA A 36 5.16 0.78 6.14
N ALA A 37 4.24 0.88 7.10
CA ALA A 37 4.55 1.38 8.44
C ALA A 37 5.63 0.54 9.13
N TYR A 38 5.55 -0.80 9.06
CA TYR A 38 6.57 -1.68 9.62
C TYR A 38 7.94 -1.50 8.96
N ILE A 39 7.99 -1.41 7.63
CA ILE A 39 9.25 -1.15 6.91
C ILE A 39 9.82 0.21 7.32
N PHE A 40 8.99 1.25 7.39
CA PHE A 40 9.42 2.59 7.78
C PHE A 40 9.98 2.62 9.20
N THR A 41 9.25 2.05 10.17
CA THR A 41 9.70 1.96 11.57
C THR A 41 10.98 1.16 11.70
N PHE A 42 11.09 0.02 11.02
CA PHE A 42 12.31 -0.78 11.01
C PHE A 42 13.49 0.01 10.46
N MET A 43 13.33 0.69 9.32
CA MET A 43 14.38 1.50 8.71
C MET A 43 14.83 2.64 9.63
N LEU A 44 13.90 3.34 10.27
CA LEU A 44 14.24 4.38 11.26
C LEU A 44 14.97 3.80 12.46
N ALA A 45 14.49 2.68 13.02
CA ALA A 45 15.16 2.02 14.13
C ALA A 45 16.58 1.59 13.73
N PHE A 46 16.74 1.05 12.53
CA PHE A 46 18.03 0.62 11.98
C PHE A 46 19.00 1.79 11.81
N LEU A 47 18.52 2.93 11.28
CA LEU A 47 19.26 4.19 11.16
C LEU A 47 19.67 4.75 12.52
N VAL A 48 18.80 4.73 13.52
CA VAL A 48 19.08 5.34 14.83
C VAL A 48 20.01 4.45 15.67
N SER A 49 19.82 3.13 15.63
CA SER A 49 20.54 2.18 16.47
C SER A 49 21.97 1.89 15.98
N SER A 50 22.21 1.91 14.66
CA SER A 50 23.52 1.51 14.11
C SER A 50 24.39 2.72 13.79
N SER A 51 25.56 2.83 14.44
CA SER A 51 26.58 3.84 14.12
C SER A 51 27.11 3.69 12.70
N GLU A 52 27.29 2.45 12.23
CA GLU A 52 27.75 2.13 10.88
C GLU A 52 26.77 2.64 9.81
N VAL A 53 25.47 2.44 10.01
CA VAL A 53 24.44 2.93 9.07
C VAL A 53 24.38 4.46 9.05
N ARG A 54 24.62 5.13 10.19
CA ARG A 54 24.71 6.60 10.22
C ARG A 54 25.97 7.11 9.55
N ALA A 55 27.10 6.42 9.75
CA ALA A 55 28.39 6.80 9.17
C ALA A 55 28.36 6.80 7.64
N VAL A 56 27.49 6.00 7.02
CA VAL A 56 27.26 5.95 5.57
C VAL A 56 26.76 7.28 4.99
N PHE A 57 26.18 8.15 5.81
CA PHE A 57 25.78 9.51 5.40
C PHE A 57 26.84 10.57 5.70
N SER A 58 27.98 10.20 6.30
CA SER A 58 29.09 11.10 6.58
C SER A 58 30.06 11.15 5.40
N LEU A 59 30.47 12.37 5.02
CA LEU A 59 31.46 12.58 3.97
C LEU A 59 32.81 11.94 4.31
N ALA A 60 33.16 11.84 5.60
CA ALA A 60 34.41 11.25 6.08
C ALA A 60 34.56 9.77 5.70
N ARG A 61 33.44 9.05 5.54
CA ARG A 61 33.45 7.63 5.16
C ARG A 61 33.88 7.41 3.71
N TYR A 62 33.69 8.41 2.85
CA TYR A 62 34.03 8.34 1.44
C TYR A 62 35.42 8.90 1.11
N THR A 63 36.05 9.64 2.03
CA THR A 63 37.37 10.22 1.80
C THR A 63 38.52 9.40 2.39
N GLY A 64 38.25 8.55 3.41
CA GLY A 64 39.28 7.76 4.10
C GLY A 64 39.12 6.23 4.07
N GLY A 65 38.07 5.71 3.44
CA GLY A 65 37.74 4.27 3.45
C GLY A 65 38.49 3.42 2.43
N THR A 66 38.35 2.09 2.52
CA THR A 66 38.75 1.19 1.44
C THR A 66 37.74 1.27 0.28
N PRO A 67 38.14 1.02 -0.98
CA PRO A 67 37.22 1.10 -2.12
C PRO A 67 35.95 0.24 -1.96
N GLY A 68 36.09 -0.94 -1.35
CA GLY A 68 34.97 -1.83 -1.03
C GLY A 68 34.03 -1.25 0.03
N SER A 69 34.57 -0.70 1.12
CA SER A 69 33.74 -0.06 2.15
C SER A 69 33.00 1.17 1.62
N MET A 70 33.62 1.93 0.71
CA MET A 70 32.99 3.08 0.05
C MET A 70 31.80 2.65 -0.82
N LEU A 71 31.98 1.62 -1.64
CA LEU A 71 30.93 1.12 -2.53
C LEU A 71 29.75 0.56 -1.75
N PHE A 72 29.99 -0.28 -0.73
CA PHE A 72 28.90 -0.83 0.10
C PHE A 72 28.22 0.25 0.94
N SER A 73 28.96 1.27 1.40
CA SER A 73 28.36 2.43 2.06
C SER A 73 27.43 3.17 1.10
N GLY A 74 27.89 3.53 -0.10
CA GLY A 74 27.05 4.23 -1.08
C GLY A 74 25.78 3.44 -1.44
N LEU A 75 25.91 2.12 -1.64
CA LEU A 75 24.78 1.23 -1.90
C LEU A 75 23.79 1.19 -0.73
N LEU A 76 24.30 1.08 0.51
CA LEU A 76 23.49 1.10 1.72
C LEU A 76 22.74 2.42 1.87
N ALA A 77 23.39 3.56 1.61
CA ALA A 77 22.75 4.89 1.68
C ALA A 77 21.60 4.99 0.67
N ALA A 78 21.88 4.68 -0.60
CA ALA A 78 20.92 4.78 -1.69
C ALA A 78 19.72 3.84 -1.48
N ALA A 79 19.98 2.57 -1.12
CA ALA A 79 18.94 1.59 -0.87
C ALA A 79 18.06 1.97 0.33
N SER A 80 18.66 2.55 1.38
CA SER A 80 17.93 2.96 2.58
C SER A 80 17.01 4.15 2.31
N VAL A 81 17.52 5.18 1.63
CA VAL A 81 16.70 6.33 1.22
C VAL A 81 15.57 5.88 0.28
N PHE A 82 15.88 5.04 -0.71
CA PHE A 82 14.88 4.51 -1.63
C PHE A 82 13.78 3.71 -0.92
N SER A 83 14.16 2.87 0.04
CA SER A 83 13.23 2.08 0.86
C SER A 83 12.28 2.97 1.66
N ILE A 84 12.82 3.99 2.35
CA ILE A 84 12.05 4.94 3.16
C ILE A 84 11.09 5.75 2.29
N LEU A 85 11.57 6.32 1.17
CA LEU A 85 10.72 7.07 0.25
C LEU A 85 9.59 6.21 -0.31
N SER A 86 9.90 4.97 -0.69
CA SER A 86 8.89 4.01 -1.18
C SER A 86 7.85 3.69 -0.11
N ALA A 87 8.25 3.53 1.16
CA ALA A 87 7.33 3.30 2.27
C ALA A 87 6.42 4.53 2.53
N ILE A 88 6.97 5.75 2.49
CA ILE A 88 6.18 6.99 2.63
C ILE A 88 5.14 7.09 1.50
N LEU A 89 5.50 6.77 0.25
CA LEU A 89 4.59 6.80 -0.90
C LEU A 89 3.42 5.80 -0.81
N VAL A 90 3.49 4.80 0.07
CA VAL A 90 2.37 3.89 0.34
C VAL A 90 1.35 4.56 1.26
N VAL A 91 1.85 5.21 2.33
CA VAL A 91 1.04 5.81 3.39
C VAL A 91 0.47 7.17 2.97
N LEU A 92 1.14 7.88 2.06
CA LEU A 92 0.71 9.20 1.61
C LEU A 92 -0.74 9.15 1.08
N PRO A 93 -1.64 10.05 1.56
CA PRO A 93 -3.02 10.08 1.12
C PRO A 93 -3.08 10.32 -0.39
N ARG A 94 -3.78 9.43 -1.10
CA ARG A 94 -3.97 9.57 -2.54
C ARG A 94 -5.34 10.18 -2.81
N HIS A 95 -5.35 11.29 -3.52
CA HIS A 95 -6.57 11.86 -4.08
C HIS A 95 -6.93 11.09 -5.35
N LEU A 96 -8.11 10.47 -5.37
CA LEU A 96 -8.70 9.95 -6.60
C LEU A 96 -9.86 10.85 -7.01
N GLY A 97 -9.90 11.20 -8.29
CA GLY A 97 -10.88 12.11 -8.86
C GLY A 97 -12.27 11.50 -9.07
N THR A 98 -12.39 10.17 -8.98
CA THR A 98 -13.66 9.44 -9.07
C THR A 98 -14.06 8.95 -7.68
N SER A 99 -15.28 9.27 -7.27
CA SER A 99 -15.72 9.05 -5.90
C SER A 99 -17.18 8.61 -5.88
N THR A 100 -17.40 7.40 -5.36
CA THR A 100 -18.73 6.82 -5.14
C THR A 100 -19.36 7.31 -3.83
N SER A 101 -20.65 7.02 -3.61
CA SER A 101 -21.33 7.25 -2.33
C SER A 101 -20.68 6.50 -1.16
N LEU A 102 -19.91 5.45 -1.42
CA LEU A 102 -19.21 4.67 -0.39
C LEU A 102 -17.94 5.38 0.12
N PHE A 103 -17.50 6.46 -0.52
CA PHE A 103 -16.29 7.20 -0.12
C PHE A 103 -16.65 8.42 0.74
N TRP A 104 -16.04 8.52 1.92
CA TRP A 104 -16.33 9.60 2.89
C TRP A 104 -16.22 11.01 2.29
N GLY A 105 -15.26 11.23 1.38
CA GLY A 105 -15.02 12.52 0.74
C GLY A 105 -16.11 12.97 -0.25
N ALA A 106 -16.87 12.04 -0.83
CA ALA A 106 -18.00 12.36 -1.71
C ALA A 106 -19.36 12.07 -1.08
N TRP A 107 -19.39 11.51 0.13
CA TRP A 107 -20.62 11.28 0.88
C TRP A 107 -21.56 12.50 0.91
N PRO A 108 -21.11 13.75 1.17
CA PRO A 108 -22.01 14.90 1.18
C PRO A 108 -22.70 15.16 -0.17
N LYS A 109 -22.08 14.79 -1.29
CA LYS A 109 -22.61 15.01 -2.65
C LYS A 109 -23.55 13.89 -3.12
N HIS A 110 -23.31 12.65 -2.66
CA HIS A 110 -24.07 11.48 -3.08
C HIS A 110 -25.11 11.02 -2.06
N ARG A 111 -25.17 11.64 -0.88
CA ARG A 111 -26.12 11.31 0.19
C ARG A 111 -27.57 11.38 -0.30
N ASP A 112 -27.96 12.48 -0.94
CA ASP A 112 -29.36 12.68 -1.35
C ASP A 112 -29.76 11.70 -2.46
N LEU A 113 -28.87 11.48 -3.43
CA LEU A 113 -29.04 10.45 -4.48
C LEU A 113 -29.17 9.04 -3.90
N PHE A 114 -28.42 8.72 -2.85
CA PHE A 114 -28.54 7.45 -2.15
C PHE A 114 -29.90 7.30 -1.44
N PHE A 115 -30.38 8.35 -0.77
CA PHE A 115 -31.70 8.32 -0.13
C PHE A 115 -32.83 8.18 -1.17
N ASP A 116 -32.76 8.89 -2.30
CA ASP A 116 -33.73 8.77 -3.39
C ASP A 116 -33.74 7.35 -3.99
N ALA A 117 -32.57 6.76 -4.20
CA ALA A 117 -32.43 5.37 -4.65
C ALA A 117 -32.98 4.37 -3.63
N ALA A 118 -32.75 4.60 -2.33
CA ALA A 118 -33.27 3.76 -1.25
C ALA A 118 -34.81 3.80 -1.18
N VAL A 119 -35.42 4.99 -1.33
CA VAL A 119 -36.88 5.15 -1.40
C VAL A 119 -37.45 4.37 -2.59
N ARG A 120 -36.73 4.32 -3.72
CA ARG A 120 -37.13 3.61 -4.95
C ARG A 120 -36.80 2.11 -4.94
N ARG A 121 -36.15 1.59 -3.89
CA ARG A 121 -35.59 0.23 -3.83
C ARG A 121 -34.73 -0.11 -5.05
N ASP A 122 -33.91 0.84 -5.48
CA ASP A 122 -33.06 0.69 -6.65
C ASP A 122 -31.80 -0.14 -6.31
N GLU A 123 -31.94 -1.46 -6.40
CA GLU A 123 -30.84 -2.41 -6.18
C GLU A 123 -29.72 -2.27 -7.23
N ARG A 124 -30.05 -1.80 -8.44
CA ARG A 124 -29.07 -1.62 -9.52
C ARG A 124 -28.13 -0.45 -9.22
N TYR A 125 -28.68 0.66 -8.74
CA TYR A 125 -27.87 1.78 -8.28
C TYR A 125 -26.84 1.35 -7.22
N LEU A 126 -27.27 0.59 -6.21
CA LEU A 126 -26.36 0.10 -5.17
C LEU A 126 -25.28 -0.82 -5.73
N PHE A 127 -25.66 -1.74 -6.62
CA PHE A 127 -24.71 -2.65 -7.26
C PHE A 127 -23.66 -1.89 -8.08
N ASP A 128 -24.09 -0.89 -8.87
CA ASP A 128 -23.19 -0.05 -9.65
C ASP A 128 -22.22 0.73 -8.77
N GLN A 129 -22.69 1.26 -7.63
CA GLN A 129 -21.82 1.92 -6.63
C GLN A 129 -20.77 0.95 -6.05
N TYR A 130 -21.14 -0.29 -5.73
CA TYR A 130 -20.19 -1.30 -5.26
C TYR A 130 -19.19 -1.72 -6.33
N LEU A 131 -19.60 -1.79 -7.60
CA LEU A 131 -18.73 -2.12 -8.71
C LEU A 131 -17.70 -1.02 -8.99
N GLU A 132 -18.15 0.23 -9.01
CA GLU A 132 -17.28 1.39 -9.19
C GLU A 132 -16.30 1.54 -8.01
N ASN A 133 -16.75 1.28 -6.79
CA ASN A 133 -15.88 1.29 -5.61
C ASN A 133 -14.85 0.16 -5.67
N ALA A 134 -15.22 -1.04 -6.12
CA ALA A 134 -14.28 -2.14 -6.32
C ALA A 134 -13.19 -1.78 -7.35
N ASN A 135 -13.55 -1.15 -8.47
CA ASN A 135 -12.59 -0.69 -9.48
C ASN A 135 -11.63 0.35 -8.90
N THR A 136 -12.15 1.29 -8.12
CA THR A 136 -11.37 2.34 -7.45
C THR A 136 -10.40 1.72 -6.43
N LEU A 137 -10.89 0.85 -5.55
CA LEU A 137 -10.08 0.16 -4.54
C LEU A 137 -9.02 -0.74 -5.16
N SER A 138 -9.34 -1.47 -6.24
CA SER A 138 -8.37 -2.33 -6.94
C SER A 138 -7.19 -1.51 -7.50
N THR A 139 -7.46 -0.32 -8.02
CA THR A 139 -6.44 0.60 -8.55
C THR A 139 -5.53 1.12 -7.43
N ILE A 140 -6.12 1.50 -6.29
CA ILE A 140 -5.37 1.90 -5.09
C ILE A 140 -4.48 0.76 -4.64
N ALA A 141 -5.07 -0.42 -4.42
CA ALA A 141 -4.39 -1.60 -3.91
C ALA A 141 -3.20 -1.96 -4.79
N ARG A 142 -3.38 -2.09 -6.11
CA ARG A 142 -2.31 -2.42 -7.05
C ARG A 142 -1.14 -1.44 -6.96
N SER A 143 -1.43 -0.14 -6.93
CA SER A 143 -0.39 0.89 -6.84
C SER A 143 0.30 0.88 -5.47
N LYS A 144 -0.43 0.68 -4.36
CA LYS A 144 0.17 0.55 -3.02
C LYS A 144 1.07 -0.68 -2.91
N TYR A 145 0.62 -1.84 -3.38
CA TYR A 145 1.42 -3.08 -3.37
C TYR A 145 2.70 -2.97 -4.21
N ARG A 146 2.66 -2.23 -5.32
CA ARG A 146 3.87 -1.94 -6.10
C ARG A 146 4.87 -1.12 -5.28
N CYS A 147 4.43 -0.07 -4.59
CA CYS A 147 5.28 0.73 -3.70
C CYS A 147 5.80 -0.08 -2.51
N VAL A 148 4.97 -0.93 -1.88
CA VAL A 148 5.41 -1.86 -0.82
C VAL A 148 6.50 -2.80 -1.34
N THR A 149 6.34 -3.32 -2.56
CA THR A 149 7.35 -4.20 -3.17
C THR A 149 8.68 -3.47 -3.39
N PHE A 150 8.64 -2.20 -3.83
CA PHE A 150 9.84 -1.38 -3.95
C PHE A 150 10.49 -1.10 -2.60
N ALA A 151 9.70 -0.74 -1.58
CA ALA A 151 10.18 -0.52 -0.22
C ALA A 151 10.88 -1.78 0.32
N PHE A 152 10.24 -2.95 0.16
CA PHE A 152 10.79 -4.22 0.61
C PHE A 152 12.07 -4.60 -0.14
N ARG A 153 12.13 -4.40 -1.47
CA ARG A 153 13.35 -4.64 -2.26
C ARG A 153 14.48 -3.72 -1.83
N GLY A 154 14.19 -2.43 -1.61
CA GLY A 154 15.17 -1.47 -1.08
C GLY A 154 15.70 -1.90 0.28
N LEU A 155 14.80 -2.26 1.20
CA LEU A 155 15.15 -2.81 2.51
C LEU A 155 16.07 -4.04 2.39
N MET A 156 15.76 -4.98 1.50
CA MET A 156 16.60 -6.17 1.31
C MET A 156 18.01 -5.81 0.84
N VAL A 157 18.13 -4.88 -0.11
CA VAL A 157 19.42 -4.40 -0.57
C VAL A 157 20.18 -3.70 0.55
N SER A 158 19.51 -2.88 1.38
CA SER A 158 20.12 -2.26 2.57
C SER A 158 20.65 -3.30 3.54
N VAL A 159 19.89 -4.34 3.86
CA VAL A 159 20.33 -5.39 4.79
C VAL A 159 21.56 -6.12 4.24
N VAL A 160 21.56 -6.50 2.95
CA VAL A 160 22.70 -7.16 2.32
C VAL A 160 23.93 -6.26 2.29
N ALA A 161 23.77 -5.00 1.87
CA ALA A 161 24.86 -4.03 1.82
C ALA A 161 25.46 -3.79 3.22
N TYR A 162 24.63 -3.75 4.26
CA TYR A 162 25.08 -3.65 5.63
C TYR A 162 25.90 -4.85 6.10
N VAL A 163 25.42 -6.08 5.83
CA VAL A 163 26.16 -7.30 6.18
C VAL A 163 27.51 -7.35 5.45
N LEU A 164 27.55 -7.01 4.16
CA LEU A 164 28.80 -6.94 3.39
C LEU A 164 29.75 -5.88 3.92
N LEU A 165 29.23 -4.74 4.35
CA LEU A 165 30.02 -3.67 4.96
C LEU A 165 30.60 -4.10 6.31
N LEU A 166 29.86 -4.86 7.13
CA LEU A 166 30.38 -5.45 8.37
C LEU A 166 31.39 -6.57 8.13
N ALA A 167 31.29 -7.30 7.01
CA ALA A 167 32.25 -8.35 6.66
C ALA A 167 33.54 -7.79 6.03
N ALA A 168 33.46 -6.61 5.43
CA ALA A 168 34.58 -5.94 4.76
C ALA A 168 35.31 -4.91 5.64
N GLY A 169 34.74 -4.54 6.78
CA GLY A 169 35.35 -3.70 7.81
C GLY A 169 35.96 -4.55 8.92
#